data_AF-A0A2G8JMG4-F1
#
_entry.id   AF-A0A2G8JMG4-F1
#
_cell.length_a   1.000
_cell.length_b   1.000
_cell.length_c   1.000
_cell.angle_alpha   90.00
_cell.angle_beta   90.00
_cell.angle_gamma   90.00
#
_symmetry.space_group_name_H-M   'P 1'
#
loop_
_entity.id
_entity.type
_entity.pdbx_description
1 polymer ?
#
loop_
_entity_poly.entity_id
_entity_poly.type
_entity_poly.pdbx_seq_one_letter_code
_entity_poly.pdbx_strand_id
1 'polypeptide(L)'
;MSFWVDKHRPKLLGKLDYHKEQAAKLKKLVSTGDFPHLLVYGPSGAGKKTRIMCILKELYGPGVERLRIEHQTFTTPSKRKVEISTVASNFHIEVNPSDAGIYDRIVIQELIKTTASTQQLETGSMKDFKGPPPFHREALNIVHKKIVQILQSTCKKENLTLPPELAKNIAVKSNRNLRKALLMCEACKVQQYPFSHDQSVPDADWEVFLRATANQIVQQQSPKQLLVGLLEELLKSCDGALKSEMSQIAAFYEHRMQQGNKAIYHLEAFVAKFMSIYNDTWEGFEDGSLIATLARGFSIDLPAKGTDTQQKKPL
;
A
#
# COMPACT_ATOMS: atom_id res chain seq x y z
N MET A 1 19.58 -0.14 9.37
CA MET A 1 20.03 -0.96 8.22
C MET A 1 19.03 -0.75 7.08
N SER A 2 19.48 -0.66 5.83
CA SER A 2 18.58 -0.50 4.68
C SER A 2 18.24 -1.87 4.09
N PHE A 3 16.95 -2.13 3.84
CA PHE A 3 16.48 -3.36 3.22
C PHE A 3 17.07 -3.54 1.82
N TRP A 4 17.20 -4.80 1.37
CA TRP A 4 17.71 -5.10 0.03
C TRP A 4 16.87 -4.50 -1.09
N VAL A 5 15.56 -4.37 -0.85
CA VAL A 5 14.59 -3.73 -1.76
C VAL A 5 15.02 -2.32 -2.13
N ASP A 6 15.52 -1.54 -1.18
CA ASP A 6 15.88 -0.14 -1.40
C ASP A 6 17.34 0.01 -1.82
N LYS A 7 18.22 -0.80 -1.23
CA LYS A 7 19.66 -0.82 -1.56
C LYS A 7 19.90 -1.16 -3.03
N HIS A 8 19.17 -2.15 -3.57
CA HIS A 8 19.35 -2.62 -4.95
C HIS A 8 18.35 -2.03 -5.93
N ARG A 9 17.50 -1.09 -5.51
CA ARG A 9 16.53 -0.41 -6.37
C ARG A 9 17.26 0.27 -7.53
N PRO A 10 16.91 -0.02 -8.81
CA PRO A 10 17.48 0.68 -9.94
C PRO A 10 17.22 2.19 -9.84
N LYS A 11 18.29 2.97 -9.99
CA LYS A 11 18.23 4.44 -9.95
C LYS A 11 18.28 5.11 -11.33
N LEU A 12 18.47 4.34 -12.40
CA LEU A 12 18.61 4.83 -13.77
C LEU A 12 17.77 3.98 -14.73
N LEU A 13 17.20 4.59 -15.76
CA LEU A 13 16.37 3.87 -16.74
C LEU A 13 17.14 2.75 -17.45
N GLY A 14 18.44 2.96 -17.72
CA GLY A 14 19.30 1.93 -18.34
C GLY A 14 19.65 0.75 -17.44
N LYS A 15 19.47 0.90 -16.12
CA LYS A 15 19.75 -0.15 -15.12
C LYS A 15 18.51 -0.94 -14.70
N LEU A 16 17.36 -0.72 -15.36
CA LEU A 16 16.14 -1.47 -15.07
C LEU A 16 16.29 -2.95 -15.45
N ASP A 17 15.90 -3.83 -14.52
CA ASP A 17 16.09 -5.28 -14.68
C ASP A 17 15.12 -5.90 -15.72
N TYR A 18 13.97 -5.27 -15.98
CA TYR A 18 12.95 -5.80 -16.88
C TYR A 18 12.18 -4.70 -17.66
N HIS A 19 11.54 -5.09 -18.76
CA HIS A 19 10.90 -4.21 -19.74
C HIS A 19 11.84 -3.15 -20.35
N LYS A 20 13.02 -3.59 -20.80
CA LYS A 20 14.07 -2.73 -21.38
C LYS A 20 13.59 -1.92 -22.59
N GLU A 21 12.69 -2.47 -23.41
CA GLU A 21 12.11 -1.72 -24.54
C GLU A 21 11.26 -0.53 -24.09
N GLN A 22 10.45 -0.70 -23.03
CA GLN A 22 9.68 0.40 -22.45
C GLN A 22 10.61 1.46 -21.85
N ALA A 23 11.67 1.02 -21.16
CA ALA A 23 12.69 1.92 -20.63
C ALA A 23 13.38 2.73 -21.73
N ALA A 24 13.68 2.11 -22.88
CA ALA A 24 14.27 2.81 -24.03
C ALA A 24 13.31 3.85 -24.63
N LYS A 25 12.01 3.54 -24.72
CA LYS A 25 10.99 4.51 -25.16
C LYS A 25 10.87 5.70 -24.20
N LEU A 26 10.83 5.43 -22.89
CA LEU A 26 10.82 6.48 -21.87
C LEU A 26 12.08 7.34 -21.91
N LYS A 27 13.24 6.74 -22.14
CA LYS A 27 14.50 7.47 -22.30
C LYS A 27 14.47 8.42 -23.49
N LYS A 28 13.96 7.95 -24.64
CA LYS A 28 13.76 8.81 -25.82
C LYS A 28 12.81 9.96 -25.54
N LEU A 29 11.70 9.68 -24.84
CA LEU A 29 10.70 10.70 -24.46
C LEU A 29 11.30 11.80 -23.59
N VAL A 30 12.13 11.44 -22.61
CA VAL A 30 12.84 12.39 -21.75
C VAL A 30 13.83 13.25 -22.55
N SER A 31 14.46 12.69 -23.60
CA SER A 31 15.43 13.43 -24.43
C SER A 31 14.79 14.48 -25.36
N THR A 32 13.50 14.37 -25.66
CA THR A 32 12.79 15.31 -26.56
C THR A 32 12.44 16.66 -25.93
N GLY A 33 12.63 16.84 -24.62
CA GLY A 33 12.41 18.10 -23.89
C GLY A 33 10.93 18.42 -23.60
N ASP A 34 10.01 18.03 -24.48
CA ASP A 34 8.56 18.11 -24.24
C ASP A 34 8.06 16.81 -23.60
N PHE A 35 7.84 16.85 -22.28
CA PHE A 35 7.46 15.68 -21.49
C PHE A 35 5.95 15.70 -21.17
N PRO A 36 5.14 14.79 -21.74
CA PRO A 36 3.70 14.80 -21.56
C PRO A 36 3.29 14.33 -20.17
N HIS A 37 2.06 14.67 -19.76
CA HIS A 37 1.44 14.06 -18.58
C HIS A 37 1.35 12.54 -18.74
N LEU A 38 1.80 11.81 -17.72
CA LEU A 38 1.93 10.36 -17.78
C LEU A 38 1.03 9.68 -16.74
N LEU A 39 0.20 8.73 -17.21
CA LEU A 39 -0.52 7.80 -16.35
C LEU A 39 0.22 6.45 -16.30
N VAL A 40 0.85 6.15 -15.17
CA VAL A 40 1.56 4.88 -14.95
C VAL A 40 0.68 3.92 -14.15
N TYR A 41 0.25 2.82 -14.75
CA TYR A 41 -0.57 1.79 -14.10
C TYR A 41 0.08 0.40 -14.15
N GLY A 42 -0.41 -0.52 -13.31
CA GLY A 42 0.08 -1.90 -13.23
C GLY A 42 -0.03 -2.50 -11.83
N PRO A 43 0.27 -3.80 -11.66
CA PRO A 43 0.12 -4.49 -10.38
C PRO A 43 1.05 -3.93 -9.29
N SER A 44 0.72 -4.19 -8.02
CA SER A 44 1.58 -3.78 -6.90
C SER A 44 2.94 -4.49 -6.97
N GLY A 45 4.01 -3.78 -6.62
CA GLY A 45 5.37 -4.32 -6.69
C GLY A 45 5.98 -4.43 -8.09
N ALA A 46 5.30 -3.95 -9.14
CA ALA A 46 5.80 -3.97 -10.53
C ALA A 46 6.77 -2.82 -10.88
N GLY A 47 7.34 -2.12 -9.89
CA GLY A 47 8.36 -1.08 -10.12
C GLY A 47 7.85 0.24 -10.70
N LYS A 48 6.56 0.57 -10.55
CA LYS A 48 5.96 1.84 -11.03
C LYS A 48 6.68 3.07 -10.45
N LYS A 49 6.75 3.17 -9.11
CA LYS A 49 7.46 4.25 -8.39
C LYS A 49 8.93 4.32 -8.81
N THR A 50 9.61 3.18 -8.92
CA THR A 50 11.00 3.09 -9.40
C THR A 50 11.18 3.73 -10.78
N ARG A 51 10.26 3.50 -11.73
CA ARG A 51 10.34 4.10 -13.07
C ARG A 51 10.11 5.60 -13.04
N ILE A 52 9.12 6.06 -12.28
CA ILE A 52 8.85 7.50 -12.13
C ILE A 52 10.07 8.20 -11.56
N MET A 53 10.67 7.65 -10.50
CA MET A 53 11.90 8.20 -9.92
C MET A 53 13.08 8.18 -10.90
N CYS A 54 13.23 7.14 -11.71
CA CYS A 54 14.25 7.11 -12.76
C CYS A 54 14.01 8.20 -13.84
N ILE A 55 12.75 8.43 -14.23
CA ILE A 55 12.38 9.49 -15.19
C ILE A 55 12.72 10.86 -14.61
N LEU A 56 12.27 11.15 -13.38
CA LEU A 56 12.54 12.42 -12.72
C LEU A 56 14.04 12.67 -12.58
N LYS A 57 14.82 11.64 -12.25
CA LYS A 57 16.28 11.74 -12.15
C LYS A 57 16.96 12.01 -13.50
N GLU A 58 16.46 11.46 -14.59
CA GLU A 58 16.99 11.75 -15.94
C GLU A 58 16.59 13.16 -16.40
N LEU A 59 15.44 13.70 -15.95
CA LEU A 59 14.99 15.07 -16.27
C LEU A 59 15.72 16.15 -15.45
N TYR A 60 15.78 15.99 -14.13
CA TYR A 60 16.24 17.04 -13.20
C TYR A 60 17.54 16.70 -12.47
N GLY A 61 18.11 15.52 -12.72
CA GLY A 61 19.37 15.08 -12.12
C GLY A 61 19.22 14.50 -10.70
N PRO A 62 20.34 14.33 -9.97
CA PRO A 62 20.38 13.63 -8.69
C PRO A 62 19.69 14.38 -7.54
N GLY A 63 19.40 15.68 -7.69
CA GLY A 63 18.76 16.48 -6.65
C GLY A 63 17.32 16.07 -6.34
N VAL A 64 16.68 15.31 -7.22
CA VAL A 64 15.34 14.72 -7.05
C VAL A 64 15.27 13.76 -5.84
N GLU A 65 16.37 13.09 -5.50
CA GLU A 65 16.40 12.13 -4.38
C GLU A 65 16.43 12.85 -3.01
N ARG A 66 16.61 14.18 -2.97
CA ARG A 66 16.61 14.97 -1.73
C ARG A 66 15.18 15.34 -1.35
N LEU A 67 14.50 14.38 -0.75
CA LEU A 67 13.11 14.52 -0.31
C LEU A 67 13.02 15.19 1.07
N ARG A 68 11.94 15.94 1.28
CA ARG A 68 11.56 16.60 2.53
C ARG A 68 10.07 16.36 2.74
N ILE A 69 9.67 16.18 4.00
CA ILE A 69 8.26 16.09 4.36
C ILE A 69 7.77 17.52 4.59
N GLU A 70 6.72 17.91 3.89
CA GLU A 70 6.08 19.22 4.01
C GLU A 70 4.62 19.05 4.37
N HIS A 71 4.16 19.74 5.41
CA HIS A 71 2.75 19.79 5.78
C HIS A 71 2.09 20.97 5.08
N GLN A 72 1.16 20.67 4.17
CA GLN A 72 0.39 21.69 3.46
C GLN A 72 -1.02 21.75 4.03
N THR A 73 -1.50 22.96 4.31
CA THR A 73 -2.86 23.20 4.80
C THR A 73 -3.73 23.76 3.69
N PHE A 74 -4.78 23.03 3.32
CA PHE A 74 -5.76 23.44 2.34
C PHE A 74 -7.03 23.93 3.03
N THR A 75 -7.61 25.02 2.53
CA THR A 75 -8.90 25.51 3.02
C THR A 75 -10.00 25.09 2.07
N THR A 76 -10.94 24.31 2.56
CA THR A 76 -12.11 23.88 1.77
C THR A 76 -13.09 25.04 1.52
N PRO A 77 -13.96 24.94 0.50
CA PRO A 77 -15.06 25.91 0.31
C PRO A 77 -15.97 26.06 1.54
N SER A 78 -16.03 25.02 2.38
CA SER A 78 -16.75 25.01 3.67
C SER A 78 -15.94 25.60 4.84
N LYS A 79 -14.82 26.29 4.57
CA LYS A 79 -13.89 26.90 5.55
C LYS A 79 -13.25 25.93 6.55
N ARG A 80 -13.32 24.62 6.31
CA ARG A 80 -12.55 23.63 7.07
C ARG A 80 -11.13 23.55 6.55
N LYS A 81 -10.16 23.47 7.47
CA LYS A 81 -8.75 23.23 7.16
C LYS A 81 -8.49 21.74 7.05
N VAL A 82 -7.83 21.33 5.98
CA VAL A 82 -7.40 19.96 5.71
C VAL A 82 -5.88 19.99 5.63
N GLU A 83 -5.20 19.23 6.49
CA GLU A 83 -3.75 19.14 6.53
C GLU A 83 -3.30 17.86 5.85
N ILE A 84 -2.32 17.97 4.94
CA ILE A 84 -1.79 16.86 4.17
C ILE A 84 -0.28 16.88 4.24
N SER A 85 0.29 15.73 4.54
CA SER A 85 1.72 15.50 4.48
C SER A 85 2.10 15.16 3.05
N THR A 86 2.92 16.02 2.44
CA THR A 86 3.45 15.81 1.09
C THR A 86 4.93 15.51 1.15
N VAL A 87 5.42 14.70 0.22
CA VAL A 87 6.85 14.41 0.08
C VAL A 87 7.37 15.24 -1.08
N ALA A 88 8.11 16.29 -0.79
CA ALA A 88 8.57 17.26 -1.78
C ALA A 88 10.09 17.20 -1.96
N SER A 89 10.55 17.54 -3.16
CA SER A 89 11.93 17.90 -3.45
C SER A 89 11.95 19.28 -4.10
N ASN A 90 13.14 19.80 -4.38
CA ASN A 90 13.28 21.05 -5.14
C ASN A 90 12.70 20.97 -6.58
N PHE A 91 12.31 19.79 -7.07
CA PHE A 91 11.91 19.57 -8.47
C PHE A 91 10.56 18.89 -8.65
N HIS A 92 10.00 18.26 -7.62
CA HIS A 92 8.72 17.56 -7.70
C HIS A 92 8.05 17.47 -6.32
N ILE A 93 6.74 17.27 -6.32
CA ILE A 93 5.91 17.02 -5.14
C ILE A 93 5.18 15.70 -5.34
N GLU A 94 5.34 14.78 -4.41
CA GLU A 94 4.55 13.56 -4.28
C GLU A 94 3.44 13.81 -3.25
N VAL A 95 2.20 13.59 -3.69
CA VAL A 95 0.99 13.73 -2.87
C VAL A 95 0.17 12.45 -2.95
N ASN A 96 -0.26 11.93 -1.81
CA ASN A 96 -1.30 10.91 -1.75
C ASN A 96 -2.65 11.61 -1.51
N PRO A 97 -3.51 11.74 -2.54
CA PRO A 97 -4.77 12.45 -2.39
C PRO A 97 -5.74 11.74 -1.43
N SER A 98 -5.52 10.45 -1.14
CA SER A 98 -6.32 9.69 -0.17
C SER A 98 -6.21 10.23 1.25
N ASP A 99 -5.09 10.87 1.59
CA ASP A 99 -4.85 11.48 2.90
C ASP A 99 -5.83 12.65 3.16
N ALA A 100 -6.36 13.25 2.08
CA ALA A 100 -7.41 14.25 2.13
C ALA A 100 -8.82 13.68 2.38
N GLY A 101 -8.98 12.36 2.41
CA GLY A 101 -10.26 11.68 2.56
C GLY A 101 -11.25 12.03 1.44
N ILE A 102 -12.33 12.73 1.80
CA ILE A 102 -13.38 13.17 0.87
C ILE A 102 -13.02 14.48 0.13
N TYR A 103 -11.91 15.11 0.51
CA TYR A 103 -11.47 16.41 -0.03
C TYR A 103 -10.37 16.28 -1.08
N ASP A 104 -10.06 15.06 -1.52
CA ASP A 104 -9.06 14.71 -2.52
C ASP A 104 -9.14 15.57 -3.79
N ARG A 105 -10.35 15.75 -4.33
CA ARG A 105 -10.59 16.58 -5.52
C ARG A 105 -10.20 18.03 -5.31
N ILE A 106 -10.50 18.61 -4.15
CA ILE A 106 -10.21 20.01 -3.84
C ILE A 106 -8.70 20.20 -3.72
N VAL A 107 -8.03 19.26 -3.05
CA VAL A 107 -6.58 19.28 -2.85
C VAL A 107 -5.85 19.18 -4.18
N ILE A 108 -6.23 18.23 -5.04
CA ILE A 108 -5.63 18.09 -6.37
C ILE A 108 -5.87 19.36 -7.19
N GLN A 109 -7.08 19.92 -7.18
CA GLN A 109 -7.38 21.15 -7.91
C GLN A 109 -6.51 22.31 -7.43
N GLU A 110 -6.33 22.46 -6.12
CA GLU A 110 -5.52 23.55 -5.58
C GLU A 110 -4.04 23.36 -5.85
N LEU A 111 -3.50 22.15 -5.68
CA LEU A 111 -2.13 21.81 -6.04
C LEU A 111 -1.83 22.06 -7.52
N ILE A 112 -2.76 21.70 -8.41
CA ILE A 112 -2.63 21.98 -9.84
C ILE A 112 -2.62 23.50 -10.08
N LYS A 113 -3.47 24.28 -9.42
CA LYS A 113 -3.44 25.76 -9.55
C LYS A 113 -2.12 26.35 -9.07
N THR A 114 -1.64 25.94 -7.89
CA THR A 114 -0.37 26.39 -7.32
C THR A 114 0.82 26.02 -8.22
N THR A 115 0.76 24.86 -8.88
CA THR A 115 1.80 24.42 -9.82
C THR A 115 1.66 25.10 -11.18
N ALA A 116 0.44 25.36 -11.66
CA ALA A 116 0.18 26.05 -12.93
C ALA A 116 0.49 27.56 -12.87
N SER A 117 0.59 28.16 -11.68
CA SER A 117 1.15 29.51 -11.50
C SER A 117 2.66 29.58 -11.79
N THR A 118 3.35 28.45 -11.92
CA THR A 118 4.68 28.35 -12.54
C THR A 118 4.53 27.89 -14.00
N GLN A 119 5.17 28.58 -14.96
CA GLN A 119 4.99 28.50 -16.43
C GLN A 119 4.30 27.22 -16.98
N GLN A 120 3.20 27.43 -17.72
CA GLN A 120 2.52 26.38 -18.49
C GLN A 120 3.39 25.83 -19.63
N LEU A 121 3.39 24.51 -19.79
CA LEU A 121 3.64 23.85 -21.07
C LEU A 121 2.27 23.52 -21.69
N GLU A 122 2.13 23.77 -22.99
CA GLU A 122 0.86 23.83 -23.72
C GLU A 122 0.04 22.53 -23.66
N THR A 123 -1.26 22.68 -23.48
CA THR A 123 -2.25 21.59 -23.47
C THR A 123 -2.72 21.25 -24.89
N GLY A 124 -1.91 20.47 -25.61
CA GLY A 124 -2.29 19.90 -26.90
C GLY A 124 -3.06 18.58 -26.78
N SER A 125 -4.39 18.64 -26.93
CA SER A 125 -5.32 17.53 -27.28
C SER A 125 -5.10 16.16 -26.60
N MET A 126 -5.81 15.93 -25.49
CA MET A 126 -5.93 14.62 -24.84
C MET A 126 -6.80 13.69 -25.72
N LYS A 127 -6.18 12.67 -26.33
CA LYS A 127 -6.91 11.64 -27.09
C LYS A 127 -7.65 10.71 -26.14
N ASP A 128 -8.87 10.32 -26.51
CA ASP A 128 -9.71 9.39 -25.74
C ASP A 128 -9.00 8.06 -25.44
N PHE A 129 -9.06 7.68 -24.16
CA PHE A 129 -8.40 6.50 -23.63
C PHE A 129 -9.28 5.26 -23.91
N LYS A 130 -8.91 4.45 -24.91
CA LYS A 130 -9.46 3.09 -25.04
C LYS A 130 -8.84 2.21 -23.96
N GLY A 131 -9.70 1.64 -23.10
CA GLY A 131 -9.29 0.78 -21.99
C GLY A 131 -8.38 -0.39 -22.42
N PRO A 132 -7.48 -0.84 -21.55
CA PRO A 132 -6.53 -1.90 -21.89
C PRO A 132 -7.26 -3.23 -22.15
N PRO A 133 -6.80 -4.03 -23.14
CA PRO A 133 -7.36 -5.35 -23.39
C PRO A 133 -7.10 -6.29 -22.19
N PRO A 134 -7.96 -7.30 -21.98
CA PRO A 134 -7.82 -8.24 -20.88
C PRO A 134 -6.51 -9.03 -20.96
N PHE A 135 -5.78 -9.04 -19.83
CA PHE A 135 -4.52 -9.76 -19.65
C PHE A 135 -4.71 -11.26 -19.92
N HIS A 136 -4.06 -11.76 -20.98
CA HIS A 136 -3.99 -13.18 -21.30
C HIS A 136 -3.16 -13.95 -20.26
N ARG A 137 -3.67 -15.14 -19.87
CA ARG A 137 -3.07 -16.05 -18.88
C ARG A 137 -1.69 -16.61 -19.29
N GLU A 138 -1.24 -16.39 -20.52
CA GLU A 138 0.06 -16.85 -21.07
C GLU A 138 1.31 -16.20 -20.41
N ALA A 139 1.14 -15.09 -19.68
CA ALA A 139 2.28 -14.33 -19.10
C ALA A 139 2.83 -14.90 -17.76
N LEU A 140 2.23 -15.95 -17.20
CA LEU A 140 2.50 -16.43 -15.84
C LEU A 140 3.93 -16.97 -15.66
N ASN A 141 4.41 -17.76 -16.63
CA ASN A 141 5.74 -18.39 -16.58
C ASN A 141 6.88 -17.39 -16.82
N ILE A 142 6.62 -16.34 -17.60
CA ILE A 142 7.62 -15.34 -17.97
C ILE A 142 7.98 -14.45 -16.76
N VAL A 143 6.99 -14.09 -15.95
CA VAL A 143 7.20 -13.19 -14.80
C VAL A 143 7.96 -13.90 -13.68
N HIS A 144 7.60 -15.15 -13.33
CA HIS A 144 8.30 -15.90 -12.29
C HIS A 144 9.78 -16.12 -12.64
N LYS A 145 10.08 -16.43 -13.91
CA LYS A 145 11.47 -16.58 -14.38
C LYS A 145 12.30 -15.30 -14.19
N LYS A 146 11.70 -14.13 -14.41
CA LYS A 146 12.36 -12.83 -14.22
C LYS A 146 12.59 -12.52 -12.74
N ILE A 147 11.62 -12.83 -11.87
CA ILE A 147 11.79 -12.67 -10.42
C ILE A 147 12.96 -13.53 -9.91
N VAL A 148 13.03 -14.80 -10.33
CA VAL A 148 14.16 -15.69 -9.97
C VAL A 148 15.51 -15.11 -10.39
N GLN A 149 15.61 -14.61 -11.63
CA GLN A 149 16.83 -13.98 -12.13
C GLN A 149 17.24 -12.76 -11.29
N ILE A 150 16.28 -11.92 -10.87
CA ILE A 150 16.53 -10.75 -10.04
C ILE A 150 16.97 -11.17 -8.64
N LEU A 151 16.29 -12.14 -8.02
CA LEU A 151 16.65 -12.67 -6.69
C LEU A 151 18.09 -13.19 -6.69
N GLN A 152 18.44 -14.02 -7.67
CA GLN A 152 19.81 -14.55 -7.81
C GLN A 152 20.84 -13.44 -8.03
N SER A 153 20.51 -12.44 -8.84
CA SER A 153 21.41 -11.29 -9.10
C SER A 153 21.62 -10.45 -7.84
N THR A 154 20.57 -10.24 -7.04
CA THR A 154 20.65 -9.51 -5.77
C THR A 154 21.46 -10.29 -4.73
N CYS A 155 21.22 -11.60 -4.59
CA CYS A 155 22.01 -12.44 -3.68
C CYS A 155 23.49 -12.45 -4.07
N LYS A 156 23.82 -12.57 -5.36
CA LYS A 156 25.20 -12.49 -5.86
C LYS A 156 25.87 -11.16 -5.49
N LYS A 157 25.16 -10.02 -5.58
CA LYS A 157 25.68 -8.70 -5.16
C LYS A 157 25.95 -8.61 -3.66
N GLU A 158 25.24 -9.38 -2.85
CA GLU A 158 25.45 -9.50 -1.40
C GLU A 158 26.45 -10.60 -1.03
N ASN A 159 27.15 -11.20 -2.01
CA ASN A 159 28.05 -12.35 -1.84
C ASN A 159 27.35 -13.61 -1.27
N LEU A 160 26.08 -13.83 -1.63
CA LEU A 160 25.26 -14.97 -1.21
C LEU A 160 24.89 -15.84 -2.41
N THR A 161 24.83 -17.16 -2.19
CA THR A 161 24.41 -18.15 -3.19
C THR A 161 23.01 -18.65 -2.90
N LEU A 162 22.02 -18.21 -3.69
CA LEU A 162 20.62 -18.63 -3.56
C LEU A 162 20.35 -19.86 -4.45
N PRO A 163 19.92 -21.01 -3.88
CA PRO A 163 19.51 -22.17 -4.65
C PRO A 163 18.34 -21.86 -5.60
N PRO A 164 18.34 -22.42 -6.83
CA PRO A 164 17.30 -22.14 -7.82
C PRO A 164 15.91 -22.65 -7.39
N GLU A 165 15.84 -23.75 -6.64
CA GLU A 165 14.58 -24.30 -6.12
C GLU A 165 13.93 -23.34 -5.12
N LEU A 166 14.71 -22.86 -4.14
CA LEU A 166 14.25 -21.87 -3.16
C LEU A 166 13.84 -20.56 -3.85
N ALA A 167 14.61 -20.09 -4.82
CA ALA A 167 14.27 -18.89 -5.59
C ALA A 167 12.93 -19.06 -6.33
N LYS A 168 12.67 -20.24 -6.90
CA LYS A 168 11.40 -20.55 -7.58
C LYS A 168 10.24 -20.58 -6.59
N ASN A 169 10.43 -21.16 -5.41
CA ASN A 169 9.42 -21.18 -4.34
C ASN A 169 9.06 -19.77 -3.88
N ILE A 170 10.05 -18.90 -3.65
CA ILE A 170 9.84 -17.48 -3.32
C ILE A 170 9.10 -16.76 -4.46
N ALA A 171 9.48 -17.01 -5.73
CA ALA A 171 8.82 -16.38 -6.86
C ALA A 171 7.33 -16.77 -6.97
N VAL A 172 6.97 -18.02 -6.64
CA VAL A 172 5.56 -18.46 -6.61
C VAL A 172 4.82 -17.84 -5.41
N LYS A 173 5.39 -17.90 -4.20
CA LYS A 173 4.76 -17.32 -2.99
C LYS A 173 4.62 -15.80 -3.02
N SER A 174 5.48 -15.12 -3.77
CA SER A 174 5.43 -13.66 -3.88
C SER A 174 4.26 -13.14 -4.73
N ASN A 175 3.49 -14.01 -5.39
CA ASN A 175 2.34 -13.65 -6.21
C ASN A 175 2.64 -12.52 -7.22
N ARG A 176 3.79 -12.64 -7.90
CA ARG A 176 4.31 -11.65 -8.88
C ARG A 176 4.66 -10.27 -8.31
N ASN A 177 4.74 -10.12 -7.00
CA ASN A 177 5.18 -8.90 -6.34
C ASN A 177 6.69 -8.97 -6.07
N LEU A 178 7.48 -8.22 -6.84
CA LEU A 178 8.95 -8.24 -6.73
C LEU A 178 9.45 -7.73 -5.37
N ARG A 179 8.78 -6.72 -4.80
CA ARG A 179 9.11 -6.21 -3.46
C ARG A 179 8.91 -7.31 -2.42
N LYS A 180 7.75 -7.98 -2.46
CA LYS A 180 7.45 -9.11 -1.57
C LYS A 180 8.49 -10.23 -1.71
N ALA A 181 8.88 -10.57 -2.93
CA ALA A 181 9.89 -11.59 -3.20
C ALA A 181 11.26 -11.27 -2.57
N LEU A 182 11.71 -10.02 -2.69
CA LEU A 182 12.99 -9.57 -2.13
C LEU A 182 12.96 -9.58 -0.59
N LEU A 183 11.87 -9.11 0.02
CA LEU A 183 11.68 -9.16 1.48
C LEU A 183 11.63 -10.60 2.00
N MET A 184 10.91 -11.50 1.31
CA MET A 184 10.88 -12.92 1.64
C MET A 184 12.28 -13.55 1.56
N CYS A 185 13.08 -13.20 0.55
CA CYS A 185 14.44 -13.69 0.41
C CYS A 185 15.37 -13.18 1.53
N GLU A 186 15.23 -11.92 1.92
CA GLU A 186 15.97 -11.32 3.05
C GLU A 186 15.57 -11.98 4.37
N ALA A 187 14.28 -12.23 4.59
CA ALA A 187 13.77 -12.96 5.74
C ALA A 187 14.29 -14.40 5.80
N CYS A 188 14.33 -15.13 4.67
CA CYS A 188 14.95 -16.47 4.62
C CYS A 188 16.40 -16.43 5.08
N LYS A 189 17.19 -15.44 4.65
CA LYS A 189 18.59 -15.31 5.08
C LYS A 189 18.69 -15.10 6.59
N VAL A 190 17.85 -14.23 7.14
CA VAL A 190 17.85 -13.90 8.58
C VAL A 190 17.46 -15.12 9.41
N GLN A 191 16.52 -15.92 8.94
CA GLN A 191 16.08 -17.14 9.63
C GLN A 191 17.16 -18.23 9.64
N GLN A 192 17.77 -18.50 8.48
CA GLN A 192 18.77 -19.55 8.36
C GLN A 192 19.72 -19.26 7.20
N TYR A 193 21.02 -19.25 7.50
CA TYR A 193 22.08 -19.19 6.50
C TYR A 193 23.21 -20.16 6.88
N PRO A 194 23.79 -20.93 5.93
CA PRO A 194 23.54 -20.97 4.48
C PRO A 194 22.14 -21.43 4.06
N PHE A 195 21.68 -21.00 2.88
CA PHE A 195 20.37 -21.38 2.34
C PHE A 195 20.30 -22.90 2.08
N SER A 196 19.17 -23.50 2.42
CA SER A 196 18.85 -24.89 2.10
C SER A 196 17.82 -24.99 0.97
N HIS A 197 17.80 -26.09 0.21
CA HIS A 197 16.84 -26.29 -0.88
C HIS A 197 15.39 -26.37 -0.36
N ASP A 198 15.19 -26.96 0.82
CA ASP A 198 13.87 -27.19 1.44
C ASP A 198 13.52 -26.17 2.53
N GLN A 199 14.21 -25.02 2.54
CA GLN A 199 13.93 -23.99 3.54
C GLN A 199 12.50 -23.45 3.39
N SER A 200 11.76 -23.45 4.50
CA SER A 200 10.44 -22.83 4.53
C SER A 200 10.57 -21.32 4.35
N VAL A 201 9.93 -20.79 3.32
CA VAL A 201 9.84 -19.35 3.09
C VAL A 201 8.84 -18.78 4.08
N PRO A 202 9.23 -17.83 4.97
CA PRO A 202 8.31 -17.23 5.90
C PRO A 202 7.19 -16.50 5.16
N ASP A 203 5.96 -16.79 5.59
CA ASP A 203 4.81 -15.99 5.21
C ASP A 203 4.81 -14.70 6.07
N ALA A 204 4.18 -13.63 5.59
CA ALA A 204 4.03 -12.44 6.41
C ALA A 204 3.09 -12.74 7.59
N ASP A 205 3.31 -12.12 8.75
CA ASP A 205 2.52 -12.38 9.96
C ASP A 205 1.02 -12.21 9.74
N TRP A 206 0.62 -11.21 8.93
CA TRP A 206 -0.79 -10.99 8.56
C TRP A 206 -1.36 -12.10 7.66
N GLU A 207 -0.55 -12.76 6.82
CA GLU A 207 -1.00 -13.90 5.99
C GLU A 207 -1.23 -15.14 6.86
N VAL A 208 -0.34 -15.35 7.83
CA VAL A 208 -0.50 -16.42 8.84
C VAL A 208 -1.73 -16.15 9.68
N PHE A 209 -1.91 -14.91 10.13
CA PHE A 209 -3.08 -14.45 10.87
C PHE A 209 -4.38 -14.68 10.10
N LEU A 210 -4.50 -14.17 8.87
CA LEU A 210 -5.72 -14.36 8.06
C LEU A 210 -6.03 -15.83 7.83
N ARG A 211 -5.01 -16.67 7.62
CA ARG A 211 -5.19 -18.11 7.45
C ARG A 211 -5.67 -18.76 8.75
N ALA A 212 -5.09 -18.39 9.89
CA ALA A 212 -5.50 -18.88 11.20
C ALA A 212 -6.94 -18.44 11.53
N THR A 213 -7.27 -17.17 11.31
CA THR A 213 -8.63 -16.63 11.45
C THR A 213 -9.62 -17.34 10.54
N ALA A 214 -9.29 -17.52 9.25
CA ALA A 214 -10.16 -18.26 8.32
C ALA A 214 -10.40 -19.70 8.78
N ASN A 215 -9.35 -20.38 9.28
CA ASN A 215 -9.49 -21.73 9.83
C ASN A 215 -10.35 -21.75 11.10
N GLN A 216 -10.22 -20.76 11.97
CA GLN A 216 -11.07 -20.61 13.16
C GLN A 216 -12.53 -20.34 12.78
N ILE A 217 -12.79 -19.50 11.77
CA ILE A 217 -14.12 -19.23 11.22
C ILE A 217 -14.77 -20.52 10.68
N VAL A 218 -13.99 -21.36 10.00
CA VAL A 218 -14.47 -22.64 9.48
C VAL A 218 -14.73 -23.66 10.60
N GLN A 219 -13.91 -23.65 11.66
CA GLN A 219 -14.01 -24.60 12.77
C GLN A 219 -15.10 -24.24 13.81
N GLN A 220 -15.35 -22.95 14.04
CA GLN A 220 -16.28 -22.49 15.08
C GLN A 220 -17.23 -21.44 14.51
N GLN A 221 -18.45 -21.86 14.18
CA GLN A 221 -19.46 -21.02 13.54
C GLN A 221 -20.22 -20.10 14.53
N SER A 222 -19.68 -19.84 15.74
CA SER A 222 -20.30 -18.92 16.69
C SER A 222 -19.65 -17.53 16.60
N PRO A 223 -20.40 -16.49 16.19
CA PRO A 223 -19.80 -15.18 15.93
C PRO A 223 -19.09 -14.55 17.13
N LYS A 224 -19.57 -14.80 18.36
CA LYS A 224 -18.96 -14.27 19.59
C LYS A 224 -17.57 -14.84 19.88
N GLN A 225 -17.39 -16.16 19.73
CA GLN A 225 -16.11 -16.80 20.00
C GLN A 225 -15.06 -16.45 18.94
N LEU A 226 -15.50 -16.19 17.70
CA LEU A 226 -14.61 -15.68 16.65
C LEU A 226 -14.01 -14.33 17.00
N LEU A 227 -14.79 -13.41 17.57
CA LEU A 227 -14.27 -12.10 17.96
C LEU A 227 -13.27 -12.18 19.13
N VAL A 228 -13.55 -13.03 20.12
CA VAL A 228 -12.68 -13.23 21.29
C VAL A 228 -11.37 -13.91 20.89
N GLY A 229 -11.42 -14.99 20.10
CA GLY A 229 -10.22 -15.67 19.60
C GLY A 229 -9.37 -14.77 18.69
N LEU A 230 -10.03 -13.95 17.86
CA LEU A 230 -9.37 -12.95 17.04
C LEU A 230 -8.67 -11.89 17.89
N LEU A 231 -9.32 -11.39 18.94
CA LEU A 231 -8.74 -10.40 19.85
C LEU A 231 -7.55 -10.97 20.63
N GLU A 232 -7.67 -12.16 21.22
CA GLU A 232 -6.60 -12.77 22.01
C GLU A 232 -5.32 -12.98 21.21
N GLU A 233 -5.44 -13.40 19.95
CA GLU A 233 -4.28 -13.60 19.08
C GLU A 233 -3.69 -12.26 18.59
N LEU A 234 -4.54 -11.29 18.26
CA LEU A 234 -4.11 -9.94 17.86
C LEU A 234 -3.37 -9.19 18.97
N LEU A 235 -3.79 -9.35 20.22
CA LEU A 235 -3.14 -8.73 21.37
C LEU A 235 -1.74 -9.30 21.65
N LYS A 236 -1.36 -10.45 21.08
CA LYS A 236 0.01 -10.99 21.22
C LYS A 236 1.03 -10.23 20.38
N SER A 237 0.61 -9.67 19.24
CA SER A 237 1.48 -8.97 18.27
C SER A 237 1.42 -7.44 18.35
N CYS A 238 0.71 -6.87 19.33
CA CYS A 238 0.52 -5.42 19.49
C CYS A 238 1.34 -4.85 20.67
N ASP A 239 1.79 -3.59 20.58
CA ASP A 239 2.37 -2.85 21.70
C ASP A 239 1.33 -2.45 22.76
N GLY A 240 1.75 -2.19 24.00
CA GLY A 240 0.86 -1.98 25.16
C GLY A 240 -0.20 -0.89 24.99
N ALA A 241 0.10 0.20 24.26
CA ALA A 241 -0.87 1.25 23.95
C ALA A 241 -1.96 0.77 22.97
N LEU A 242 -1.54 0.04 21.92
CA LEU A 242 -2.41 -0.54 20.90
C LEU A 242 -3.31 -1.65 21.48
N LYS A 243 -2.83 -2.40 22.47
CA LYS A 243 -3.63 -3.39 23.19
C LYS A 243 -4.86 -2.78 23.88
N SER A 244 -4.71 -1.59 24.45
CA SER A 244 -5.81 -0.91 25.15
C SER A 244 -6.89 -0.46 24.16
N GLU A 245 -6.49 0.08 23.02
CA GLU A 245 -7.39 0.54 21.97
C GLU A 245 -8.11 -0.64 21.29
N MET A 246 -7.38 -1.71 20.97
CA MET A 246 -7.97 -2.91 20.36
C MET A 246 -8.96 -3.60 21.27
N SER A 247 -8.70 -3.63 22.58
CA SER A 247 -9.62 -4.22 23.56
C SER A 247 -10.93 -3.42 23.65
N GLN A 248 -10.87 -2.09 23.59
CA GLN A 248 -12.07 -1.23 23.58
C GLN A 248 -12.89 -1.41 22.30
N ILE A 249 -12.22 -1.51 21.15
CA ILE A 249 -12.87 -1.71 19.85
C ILE A 249 -13.54 -3.10 19.79
N ALA A 250 -12.87 -4.14 20.27
CA ALA A 250 -13.46 -5.47 20.34
C ALA A 250 -14.69 -5.51 21.26
N ALA A 251 -14.62 -4.92 22.46
CA ALA A 251 -15.77 -4.84 23.36
C ALA A 251 -16.96 -4.09 22.73
N PHE A 252 -16.69 -3.01 21.97
CA PHE A 252 -17.71 -2.27 21.25
C PHE A 252 -18.40 -3.10 20.16
N TYR A 253 -17.64 -3.81 19.32
CA TYR A 253 -18.22 -4.66 18.28
C TYR A 253 -18.89 -5.91 18.85
N GLU A 254 -18.38 -6.46 19.95
CA GLU A 254 -19.03 -7.56 20.68
C GLU A 254 -20.42 -7.14 21.21
N HIS A 255 -20.50 -5.96 21.83
CA HIS A 255 -21.76 -5.43 22.34
C HIS A 255 -22.77 -5.20 21.20
N ARG A 256 -22.32 -4.67 20.06
CA ARG A 256 -23.20 -4.46 18.89
C ARG A 256 -23.64 -5.76 18.24
N MET A 257 -22.81 -6.80 18.26
CA MET A 257 -23.21 -8.15 17.82
C MET A 257 -24.33 -8.74 18.68
N GLN A 258 -24.42 -8.36 19.96
CA GLN A 258 -25.49 -8.80 20.85
C GLN A 258 -26.81 -8.04 20.61
N GLN A 259 -26.74 -6.84 20.03
CA GLN A 259 -27.89 -5.95 19.79
C GLN A 259 -28.42 -6.00 18.34
N GLY A 260 -27.67 -6.58 17.40
CA GLY A 260 -27.96 -6.56 15.97
C GLY A 260 -28.30 -7.92 15.36
N ASN A 261 -28.99 -7.91 14.20
CA ASN A 261 -29.54 -9.12 13.59
C ASN A 261 -28.55 -9.95 12.72
N LYS A 262 -27.30 -9.49 12.51
CA LYS A 262 -26.33 -10.20 11.65
C LYS A 262 -24.90 -9.99 12.15
N ALA A 263 -24.40 -10.95 12.91
CA ALA A 263 -23.08 -10.88 13.52
C ALA A 263 -21.91 -10.80 12.52
N ILE A 264 -22.10 -11.28 11.28
CA ILE A 264 -21.10 -11.21 10.21
C ILE A 264 -20.69 -9.77 9.87
N TYR A 265 -21.61 -8.81 9.88
CA TYR A 265 -21.30 -7.41 9.56
C TYR A 265 -20.43 -6.74 10.62
N HIS A 266 -20.61 -7.12 11.87
CA HIS A 266 -19.83 -6.57 12.97
C HIS A 266 -18.44 -7.21 13.04
N LEU A 267 -18.31 -8.49 12.69
CA LEU A 267 -17.01 -9.15 12.53
C LEU A 267 -16.22 -8.54 11.37
N GLU A 268 -16.86 -8.34 10.22
CA GLU A 268 -16.23 -7.68 9.06
C GLU A 268 -15.80 -6.25 9.41
N ALA A 269 -16.66 -5.49 10.09
CA ALA A 269 -16.34 -4.13 10.52
C ALA A 269 -15.19 -4.10 11.55
N PHE A 270 -15.13 -5.07 12.48
CA PHE A 270 -14.03 -5.21 13.43
C PHE A 270 -12.70 -5.49 12.71
N VAL A 271 -12.69 -6.46 11.80
CA VAL A 271 -11.50 -6.80 11.01
C VAL A 271 -11.05 -5.63 10.14
N ALA A 272 -11.98 -4.94 9.47
CA ALA A 272 -11.66 -3.76 8.69
C ALA A 272 -11.10 -2.61 9.55
N LYS A 273 -11.62 -2.43 10.76
CA LYS A 273 -11.13 -1.42 11.70
C LYS A 273 -9.75 -1.77 12.27
N PHE A 274 -9.52 -3.03 12.60
CA PHE A 274 -8.20 -3.54 12.97
C PHE A 274 -7.20 -3.33 11.84
N MET A 275 -7.55 -3.73 10.61
CA MET A 275 -6.72 -3.52 9.44
C MET A 275 -6.41 -2.04 9.25
N SER A 276 -7.39 -1.14 9.39
CA SER A 276 -7.13 0.31 9.32
C SER A 276 -6.12 0.77 10.37
N ILE A 277 -6.28 0.40 11.64
CA ILE A 277 -5.44 0.92 12.72
C ILE A 277 -4.04 0.29 12.68
N TYR A 278 -3.95 -1.01 12.42
CA TYR A 278 -2.69 -1.72 12.23
C TYR A 278 -1.94 -1.18 11.00
N ASN A 279 -2.68 -0.88 9.94
CA ASN A 279 -2.15 -0.24 8.75
C ASN A 279 -1.72 1.19 9.05
N ASP A 280 -2.46 2.01 9.81
CA ASP A 280 -2.03 3.37 10.20
C ASP A 280 -0.75 3.34 11.06
N THR A 281 -0.56 2.30 11.89
CA THR A 281 0.68 2.11 12.68
C THR A 281 1.84 1.57 11.84
N TRP A 282 1.59 0.78 10.80
CA TRP A 282 2.60 0.35 9.82
C TRP A 282 2.86 1.35 8.69
N GLU A 283 1.89 2.20 8.35
CA GLU A 283 1.90 3.24 7.32
C GLU A 283 2.52 4.56 7.80
N GLY A 284 2.94 4.62 9.05
CA GLY A 284 4.10 5.45 9.42
C GLY A 284 5.35 5.15 8.55
N PHE A 285 5.34 4.11 7.71
CA PHE A 285 6.46 3.68 6.87
C PHE A 285 6.20 3.30 5.38
N GLU A 286 5.02 3.47 4.78
CA GLU A 286 4.77 3.65 3.30
C GLU A 286 3.34 3.21 2.85
N ASP A 287 2.55 4.18 2.36
CA ASP A 287 1.56 4.15 1.25
C ASP A 287 0.37 3.15 1.25
N GLY A 288 -0.78 3.60 1.79
CA GLY A 288 -2.08 2.93 1.77
C GLY A 288 -3.05 3.33 0.67
N SER A 289 -3.42 2.40 -0.21
CA SER A 289 -4.30 2.68 -1.36
C SER A 289 -5.34 1.61 -1.69
N LEU A 290 -5.55 0.54 -0.91
CA LEU A 290 -6.32 -0.60 -1.42
C LEU A 290 -7.54 -1.11 -0.64
N ILE A 291 -7.95 -0.50 0.49
CA ILE A 291 -9.14 -0.98 1.22
C ILE A 291 -10.24 0.08 1.42
N ALA A 292 -9.95 1.38 1.24
CA ALA A 292 -10.94 2.45 1.42
C ALA A 292 -12.12 2.39 0.43
N THR A 293 -12.02 1.64 -0.66
CA THR A 293 -13.11 1.47 -1.65
C THR A 293 -14.13 0.41 -1.25
N LEU A 294 -13.78 -0.56 -0.40
CA LEU A 294 -14.75 -1.57 0.07
C LEU A 294 -15.58 -1.07 1.26
N ALA A 295 -15.05 -0.16 2.08
CA ALA A 295 -15.77 0.40 3.23
C ALA A 295 -16.80 1.49 2.87
N ARG A 296 -16.72 2.10 1.68
CA ARG A 296 -17.63 3.19 1.26
C ARG A 296 -18.95 2.71 0.62
N GLY A 297 -19.17 1.40 0.52
CA GLY A 297 -20.38 0.82 -0.09
C GLY A 297 -21.58 0.66 0.86
N PHE A 298 -21.42 0.85 2.17
CA PHE A 298 -22.50 0.67 3.15
C PHE A 298 -22.58 1.86 4.10
N SER A 299 -23.15 2.96 3.60
CA SER A 299 -23.68 4.01 4.47
C SER A 299 -24.92 3.45 5.17
N ILE A 300 -24.78 3.06 6.44
CA ILE A 300 -25.92 2.93 7.35
C ILE A 300 -25.93 4.23 8.16
N ASP A 301 -26.93 5.07 7.88
CA ASP A 301 -27.16 6.32 8.59
C ASP A 301 -27.24 6.07 10.10
N LEU A 302 -26.28 6.63 10.84
CA LEU A 302 -26.33 6.75 12.28
C LEU A 302 -27.24 7.96 12.62
N PRO A 303 -28.32 7.80 13.42
CA PRO A 303 -29.09 8.94 13.87
C PRO A 303 -28.25 9.83 14.79
N ALA A 304 -28.36 11.15 14.57
CA ALA A 304 -27.64 12.19 15.29
C ALA A 304 -27.92 12.16 16.79
N LYS A 305 -26.88 12.47 17.58
CA LYS A 305 -26.94 12.62 19.04
C LYS A 305 -28.00 13.66 19.43
N GLY A 306 -29.11 13.19 20.00
CA GLY A 306 -30.01 14.01 20.80
C GLY A 306 -29.36 14.27 22.15
N THR A 307 -29.19 15.55 22.48
CA THR A 307 -28.77 16.02 23.81
C THR A 307 -29.86 15.71 24.83
N ASP A 308 -29.50 14.99 25.88
CA ASP A 308 -30.27 14.87 27.11
C ASP A 308 -30.44 16.26 27.76
N THR A 309 -31.67 16.74 27.85
CA THR A 309 -32.05 17.78 28.81
C THR A 309 -33.18 17.24 29.67
N GLN A 310 -32.82 16.80 30.88
CA GLN A 310 -33.76 16.51 31.95
C GLN A 310 -34.60 17.74 32.28
N GLN A 311 -35.93 17.67 32.12
CA GLN A 311 -36.86 18.50 32.89
C GLN A 311 -38.07 17.69 33.36
N LYS A 312 -38.02 17.36 34.66
CA LYS A 312 -39.09 17.22 35.66
C LYS A 312 -40.55 17.11 35.15
N LYS A 313 -41.21 16.00 35.49
CA LYS A 313 -42.66 15.97 35.76
C LYS A 313 -42.99 16.88 36.96
N PRO A 314 -44.18 17.50 37.01
CA PRO A 314 -45.24 16.90 37.81
C PRO A 314 -46.70 17.07 37.29
N LEU A 315 -47.53 16.13 37.76
CA LEU A 315 -49.01 16.04 37.78
C LEU A 315 -49.73 15.89 36.44
#